data_AF-A0A437SWL1-F1
#
_entry.id   AF-A0A437SWL1-F1
#
_cell.length_a   1.000
_cell.length_b   1.000
_cell.length_c   1.000
_cell.angle_alpha   90.00
_cell.angle_beta   90.00
_cell.angle_gamma   90.00
#
_symmetry.space_group_name_H-M   'P 1'
#
loop_
_entity.id
_entity.type
_entity.pdbx_description
1 polymer ?
#
loop_
_entity_poly.entity_id
_entity_poly.type
_entity_poly.pdbx_seq_one_letter_code
_entity_poly.pdbx_strand_id
1 'polypeptide(L)'
;MKDKLKQSIVAITSANLKRILYARQMSQRELALKANIPVPTISRYFLGNGAITSKNLVKIAKVLNVEPDEIDPSYQSTSDFLATLSEKSDDPQLNFRADYLKQLIQNSHLSIHEIADKLDLKAVTVYKWLTGVSSPNKDNTAKLAALFNISVDYLTDSSTISDLTPQQTQILKALPKDLTNQQVTLIISLIKSVLDNTN
;
A
#
# COMPACT_ATOMS: atom_id res chain seq x y z
N MET A 1 26.67 -8.89 -23.64
CA MET A 1 25.24 -9.06 -23.26
C MET A 1 24.76 -7.99 -22.29
N LYS A 2 25.46 -7.73 -21.16
CA LYS A 2 25.06 -6.71 -20.17
C LYS A 2 24.88 -5.29 -20.72
N ASP A 3 25.75 -4.84 -21.64
CA ASP A 3 25.65 -3.48 -22.19
C ASP A 3 24.50 -3.30 -23.18
N LYS A 4 24.20 -4.33 -23.99
CA LYS A 4 23.03 -4.31 -24.88
C LYS A 4 21.71 -4.27 -24.09
N LEU A 5 21.64 -5.00 -22.97
CA LEU A 5 20.48 -5.00 -22.08
C LEU A 5 20.30 -3.65 -21.35
N LYS A 6 21.39 -3.04 -20.89
CA LYS A 6 21.34 -1.68 -20.32
C LYS A 6 20.89 -0.64 -21.35
N GLN A 7 21.39 -0.74 -22.58
CA GLN A 7 20.98 0.12 -23.69
C GLN A 7 19.49 -0.07 -24.04
N SER A 8 18.97 -1.31 -24.01
CA SER A 8 17.55 -1.55 -24.26
C SER A 8 16.66 -0.96 -23.17
N ILE A 9 17.06 -1.07 -21.89
CA ILE A 9 16.31 -0.46 -20.77
C ILE A 9 16.27 1.07 -20.92
N VAL A 10 17.42 1.71 -21.17
CA VAL A 10 17.48 3.17 -21.35
C VAL A 10 16.61 3.63 -22.53
N ALA A 11 16.57 2.87 -23.62
CA ALA A 11 15.71 3.17 -24.76
C ALA A 11 14.21 3.07 -24.40
N ILE A 12 13.82 2.03 -23.65
CA ILE A 12 12.44 1.85 -23.16
C ILE A 12 12.06 3.00 -22.22
N THR A 13 12.92 3.34 -21.26
CA THR A 13 12.70 4.43 -20.31
C THR A 13 12.53 5.78 -21.01
N SER A 14 13.36 6.06 -22.02
CA SER A 14 13.23 7.25 -22.87
C SER A 14 11.89 7.28 -23.61
N ALA A 15 11.48 6.16 -24.20
CA ALA A 15 10.20 6.06 -24.92
C ALA A 15 9.00 6.27 -23.99
N ASN A 16 9.03 5.68 -22.80
CA ASN A 16 7.99 5.86 -21.78
C ASN A 16 7.89 7.31 -21.33
N LEU A 17 9.04 7.94 -21.01
CA LEU A 17 9.09 9.34 -20.62
C LEU A 17 8.53 10.27 -21.71
N LYS A 18 8.87 10.03 -22.98
CA LYS A 18 8.28 10.75 -24.12
C LYS A 18 6.76 10.62 -24.13
N ARG A 19 6.26 9.39 -24.15
CA ARG A 19 4.81 9.08 -24.21
C ARG A 19 4.04 9.78 -23.09
N ILE A 20 4.53 9.71 -21.86
CA ILE A 20 3.87 10.32 -20.69
C ILE A 20 3.87 11.86 -20.79
N LEU A 21 4.98 12.47 -21.23
CA LEU A 21 5.05 13.92 -21.43
C LEU A 21 4.08 14.41 -22.52
N TYR A 22 3.99 13.70 -23.65
CA TYR A 22 3.03 14.01 -24.71
C TYR A 22 1.59 13.91 -24.21
N ALA A 23 1.24 12.82 -23.52
CA ALA A 23 -0.10 12.63 -22.97
C ALA A 23 -0.50 13.73 -21.96
N ARG A 24 0.48 14.29 -21.25
CA ARG A 24 0.27 15.35 -20.25
C ARG A 24 0.46 16.76 -20.78
N GLN A 25 0.72 16.91 -22.09
CA GLN A 25 1.05 18.19 -22.72
C GLN A 25 2.15 18.97 -21.98
N MET A 26 3.11 18.25 -21.39
CA MET A 26 4.16 18.83 -20.55
C MET A 26 5.48 18.90 -21.31
N SER A 27 6.12 20.06 -21.30
CA SER A 27 7.43 20.26 -21.91
C SER A 27 8.57 19.74 -21.01
N GLN A 28 9.74 19.43 -21.61
CA GLN A 28 10.94 19.06 -20.85
C GLN A 28 11.37 20.17 -19.87
N ARG A 29 11.17 21.44 -20.24
CA ARG A 29 11.49 22.60 -19.41
C ARG A 29 10.57 22.68 -18.19
N GLU A 30 9.28 22.48 -18.36
CA GLU A 30 8.33 22.46 -17.24
C GLU A 30 8.61 21.29 -16.30
N LEU A 31 8.87 20.09 -16.83
CA LEU A 31 9.25 18.94 -16.02
C LEU A 31 10.52 19.23 -15.20
N ALA A 32 11.54 19.80 -15.84
CA ALA A 32 12.80 20.17 -15.19
C ALA A 32 12.59 21.13 -14.01
N LEU A 33 11.80 22.19 -14.22
CA LEU A 33 11.46 23.16 -13.19
C LEU A 33 10.69 22.51 -12.04
N LYS A 34 9.62 21.76 -12.34
CA LYS A 34 8.77 21.11 -11.32
C LYS A 34 9.50 20.02 -10.55
N ALA A 35 10.39 19.27 -11.18
CA ALA A 35 11.16 18.19 -10.55
C ALA A 35 12.40 18.71 -9.81
N ASN A 36 12.74 19.99 -9.97
CA ASN A 36 14.00 20.58 -9.53
C ASN A 36 15.20 19.74 -10.01
N ILE A 37 15.28 19.57 -11.34
CA ILE A 37 16.32 18.86 -12.07
C ILE A 37 16.77 19.76 -13.24
N PRO A 38 18.07 19.93 -13.51
CA PRO A 38 18.53 20.75 -14.63
C PRO A 38 17.94 20.30 -15.98
N VAL A 39 17.54 21.25 -16.82
CA VAL A 39 17.00 20.98 -18.17
C VAL A 39 17.92 20.07 -19.00
N PRO A 40 19.26 20.25 -19.00
CA PRO A 40 20.16 19.34 -19.73
C PRO A 40 20.10 17.89 -19.24
N THR A 41 19.82 17.68 -17.95
CA THR A 41 19.66 16.34 -17.35
C THR A 41 18.37 15.67 -17.81
N ILE A 42 17.24 16.40 -17.77
CA ILE A 42 15.96 15.90 -18.32
C ILE A 42 16.10 15.61 -19.82
N SER A 43 16.76 16.49 -20.57
CA SER A 43 16.98 16.30 -22.01
C SER A 43 17.80 15.05 -22.31
N ARG A 44 18.85 14.78 -21.53
CA ARG A 44 19.63 13.53 -21.64
C ARG A 44 18.74 12.29 -21.46
N TYR A 45 17.87 12.28 -20.45
CA TYR A 45 16.95 11.17 -20.19
C TYR A 45 15.92 11.03 -21.31
N PHE A 46 15.33 12.14 -21.73
CA PHE A 46 14.37 12.18 -22.82
C PHE A 46 14.97 11.63 -24.12
N LEU A 47 16.23 11.93 -24.42
CA LEU A 47 16.92 11.41 -25.62
C LEU A 47 17.41 9.98 -25.49
N GLY A 48 17.39 9.38 -24.28
CA GLY A 48 17.96 8.06 -24.04
C GLY A 48 19.50 8.05 -23.98
N ASN A 49 20.12 9.21 -23.73
CA ASN A 49 21.57 9.39 -23.66
C ASN A 49 22.13 9.14 -22.25
N GLY A 50 21.38 8.44 -21.40
CA GLY A 50 21.76 8.09 -20.03
C GLY A 50 20.60 7.52 -19.23
N ALA A 51 20.94 6.64 -18.28
CA ALA A 51 19.97 6.09 -17.33
C ALA A 51 19.49 7.16 -16.33
N ILE A 52 18.22 7.05 -15.93
CA ILE A 52 17.65 7.88 -14.88
C ILE A 52 18.12 7.32 -13.53
N THR A 53 18.61 8.16 -12.63
CA THR A 53 18.93 7.72 -11.27
C THR A 53 17.65 7.52 -10.48
N SER A 54 17.60 6.57 -9.53
CA SER A 54 16.42 6.32 -8.69
C SER A 54 15.86 7.59 -8.03
N LYS A 55 16.75 8.47 -7.55
CA LYS A 55 16.37 9.78 -6.98
C LYS A 55 15.65 10.69 -7.99
N ASN A 56 16.18 10.79 -9.21
CA ASN A 56 15.56 11.61 -10.25
C ASN A 56 14.28 10.97 -10.79
N LEU A 57 14.22 9.65 -10.87
CA LEU A 57 13.05 8.91 -11.29
C LEU A 57 11.85 9.18 -10.38
N VAL A 58 12.04 9.11 -9.05
CA VAL A 58 10.99 9.43 -8.07
C VAL A 58 10.50 10.87 -8.20
N LYS A 59 11.41 11.83 -8.41
CA LYS A 59 11.05 13.25 -8.61
C LYS A 59 10.22 13.44 -9.88
N ILE A 60 10.64 12.82 -10.99
CA ILE A 60 9.96 12.88 -12.27
C ILE A 60 8.58 12.22 -12.16
N ALA A 61 8.51 11.02 -11.59
CA ALA A 61 7.26 10.27 -11.36
C ALA A 61 6.25 11.07 -10.54
N LYS A 62 6.70 11.73 -9.46
CA LYS A 62 5.86 12.61 -8.64
C LYS A 62 5.27 13.78 -9.44
N VAL A 63 6.08 14.48 -10.24
CA VAL A 63 5.59 15.60 -11.08
C VAL A 63 4.63 15.10 -12.14
N LEU A 64 4.94 13.93 -12.71
CA LEU A 64 4.14 13.26 -13.71
C LEU A 64 3.07 12.38 -13.08
N ASN A 65 2.70 12.50 -11.80
CA ASN A 65 1.67 11.69 -11.12
C ASN A 65 1.50 10.26 -11.70
N VAL A 66 2.59 9.50 -11.76
CA VAL A 66 2.69 8.11 -12.24
C VAL A 66 3.61 7.35 -11.29
N GLU A 67 3.56 6.02 -11.31
CA GLU A 67 4.52 5.22 -10.57
C GLU A 67 5.91 5.24 -11.25
N PRO A 68 7.03 5.15 -10.50
CA PRO A 68 8.36 5.23 -11.09
C PRO A 68 8.69 4.11 -12.10
N ASP A 69 8.10 2.91 -11.92
CA ASP A 69 8.24 1.76 -12.81
C ASP A 69 7.49 1.92 -14.15
N GLU A 70 6.47 2.78 -14.21
CA GLU A 70 5.84 3.20 -15.47
C GLU A 70 6.79 4.01 -16.38
N ILE A 71 7.81 4.64 -15.78
CA ILE A 71 8.87 5.35 -16.50
C ILE A 71 10.03 4.40 -16.75
N ASP A 72 10.57 3.76 -15.72
CA ASP A 72 11.69 2.81 -15.81
C ASP A 72 11.28 1.42 -15.30
N PRO A 73 11.01 0.45 -16.18
CA PRO A 73 10.57 -0.89 -15.78
C PRO A 73 11.58 -1.67 -14.94
N SER A 74 12.84 -1.21 -14.87
CA SER A 74 13.85 -1.81 -14.00
C SER A 74 13.86 -1.25 -12.57
N TYR A 75 13.01 -0.25 -12.30
CA TYR A 75 12.91 0.35 -10.98
C TYR A 75 12.31 -0.62 -9.98
N GLN A 76 13.14 -1.00 -9.02
CA GLN A 76 12.71 -1.65 -7.80
C GLN A 76 12.31 -0.56 -6.81
N SER A 77 11.07 -0.64 -6.33
CA SER A 77 10.51 0.34 -5.39
C SER A 77 11.41 0.46 -4.16
N THR A 78 11.42 1.62 -3.51
CA THR A 78 12.07 1.78 -2.19
C THR A 78 11.49 0.78 -1.17
N SER A 79 10.32 0.19 -1.44
CA SER A 79 9.82 -1.06 -0.84
C SER A 79 10.88 -2.15 -0.74
N ASP A 80 11.68 -2.39 -1.77
CA ASP A 80 12.65 -3.51 -1.83
C ASP A 80 13.94 -3.18 -1.04
N PHE A 81 14.33 -1.90 -1.02
CA PHE A 81 15.40 -1.39 -0.15
C PHE A 81 14.99 -1.35 1.33
N LEU A 82 13.72 -1.04 1.61
CA LEU A 82 13.16 -1.09 2.96
C LEU A 82 12.92 -2.52 3.43
N ALA A 83 12.56 -3.44 2.53
CA ALA A 83 12.41 -4.86 2.81
C ALA A 83 13.76 -5.48 3.24
N THR A 84 14.86 -5.10 2.59
CA THR A 84 16.22 -5.52 2.96
C THR A 84 16.76 -4.87 4.25
N LEU A 85 16.18 -3.75 4.68
CA LEU A 85 16.45 -3.13 5.99
C LEU A 85 15.48 -3.61 7.09
N SER A 86 14.39 -4.29 6.73
CA SER A 86 13.33 -4.73 7.66
C SER A 86 13.60 -6.04 8.39
N GLU A 87 14.73 -6.71 8.16
CA GLU A 87 15.12 -7.92 8.93
C GLU A 87 15.33 -7.65 10.44
N LYS A 88 15.12 -6.43 10.92
CA LYS A 88 15.15 -6.11 12.35
C LYS A 88 14.05 -5.15 12.77
N SER A 89 12.81 -5.65 12.82
CA SER A 89 11.94 -5.52 14.01
C SER A 89 10.49 -5.90 13.66
N ASP A 90 10.10 -7.13 13.94
CA ASP A 90 8.68 -7.48 14.06
C ASP A 90 8.42 -7.97 15.48
N ASP A 91 7.70 -7.16 16.27
CA ASP A 91 6.96 -7.64 17.43
C ASP A 91 5.70 -8.34 16.90
N PRO A 92 5.59 -9.69 17.00
CA PRO A 92 4.57 -10.47 16.29
C PRO A 92 3.15 -10.39 16.88
N GLN A 93 2.88 -9.56 17.90
CA GLN A 93 1.70 -9.78 18.74
C GLN A 93 0.37 -9.16 18.24
N LEU A 94 0.30 -8.54 17.05
CA LEU A 94 -0.96 -8.01 16.52
C LEU A 94 -1.18 -8.40 15.05
N ASN A 95 -2.12 -9.32 14.82
CA ASN A 95 -2.68 -9.66 13.51
C ASN A 95 -3.55 -8.50 13.01
N PHE A 96 -2.93 -7.48 12.43
CA PHE A 96 -3.63 -6.31 11.89
C PHE A 96 -4.29 -6.63 10.55
N ARG A 97 -5.57 -6.26 10.39
CA ARG A 97 -6.39 -6.55 9.20
C ARG A 97 -6.21 -5.47 8.13
N ALA A 98 -5.10 -5.52 7.42
CA ALA A 98 -4.76 -4.55 6.36
C ALA A 98 -5.88 -4.39 5.31
N ASP A 99 -6.52 -5.48 4.90
CA ASP A 99 -7.62 -5.43 3.92
C ASP A 99 -8.89 -4.76 4.46
N TYR A 100 -9.16 -4.90 5.76
CA TYR A 100 -10.27 -4.20 6.38
C TYR A 100 -10.01 -2.69 6.46
N LEU A 101 -8.77 -2.29 6.78
CA LEU A 101 -8.37 -0.88 6.70
C LEU A 101 -8.58 -0.33 5.28
N LYS A 102 -8.20 -1.07 4.22
CA LYS A 102 -8.46 -0.63 2.83
C LYS A 102 -9.94 -0.34 2.58
N GLN A 103 -10.83 -1.21 3.07
CA GLN A 103 -12.28 -1.03 2.93
C GLN A 103 -12.78 0.22 3.65
N LEU A 104 -12.31 0.47 4.88
CA LEU A 104 -12.65 1.68 5.63
C LEU A 104 -12.23 2.94 4.87
N ILE A 105 -11.03 2.94 4.31
CA ILE A 105 -10.51 4.07 3.52
C ILE A 105 -11.39 4.30 2.29
N GLN A 106 -11.68 3.25 1.52
CA GLN A 106 -12.56 3.32 0.35
C GLN A 106 -13.95 3.88 0.69
N ASN A 107 -14.49 3.53 1.87
CA ASN A 107 -15.82 3.97 2.32
C ASN A 107 -15.82 5.36 2.97
N SER A 108 -14.68 5.85 3.44
CA SER A 108 -14.57 7.10 4.21
C SER A 108 -14.42 8.38 3.37
N HIS A 109 -14.25 8.26 2.06
CA HIS A 109 -13.85 9.35 1.16
C HIS A 109 -12.53 10.06 1.51
N LEU A 110 -11.77 9.58 2.51
CA LEU A 110 -10.48 10.15 2.91
C LEU A 110 -9.34 9.53 2.10
N SER A 111 -8.41 10.37 1.67
CA SER A 111 -7.14 9.94 1.09
C SER A 111 -6.15 9.45 2.16
N ILE A 112 -5.16 8.67 1.75
CA ILE A 112 -4.08 8.20 2.64
C ILE A 112 -3.32 9.37 3.28
N HIS A 113 -3.15 10.47 2.53
CA HIS A 113 -2.54 11.68 3.03
C HIS A 113 -3.38 12.34 4.12
N GLU A 114 -4.69 12.48 3.91
CA GLU A 114 -5.58 13.06 4.93
C GLU A 114 -5.67 12.19 6.19
N ILE A 115 -5.65 10.87 6.05
CA ILE A 115 -5.59 9.94 7.19
C ILE A 115 -4.28 10.11 7.94
N ALA A 116 -3.16 10.15 7.23
CA ALA A 116 -1.84 10.33 7.85
C ALA A 116 -1.74 11.67 8.57
N ASP A 117 -2.22 12.76 7.96
CA ASP A 117 -2.24 14.09 8.56
C ASP A 117 -3.13 14.12 9.81
N LYS A 118 -4.30 13.47 9.78
CA LYS A 118 -5.20 13.35 10.95
C LYS A 118 -4.61 12.53 12.10
N LEU A 119 -3.66 11.63 11.79
CA LEU A 119 -3.00 10.78 12.77
C LEU A 119 -1.64 11.33 13.24
N ASP A 120 -1.21 12.49 12.71
CA ASP A 120 0.14 13.06 12.87
C ASP A 120 1.25 12.07 12.45
N LEU A 121 1.07 11.44 11.29
CA LEU A 121 1.95 10.43 10.74
C LEU A 121 2.38 10.79 9.32
N LYS A 122 3.43 10.12 8.85
CA LYS A 122 3.81 10.16 7.43
C LYS A 122 2.91 9.21 6.64
N ALA A 123 2.43 9.63 5.47
CA ALA A 123 1.62 8.80 4.58
C ALA A 123 2.26 7.43 4.28
N VAL A 124 3.60 7.39 4.14
CA VAL A 124 4.35 6.14 3.93
C VAL A 124 4.13 5.11 5.05
N THR A 125 3.92 5.55 6.29
CA THR A 125 3.63 4.68 7.43
C THR A 125 2.27 4.00 7.24
N VAL A 126 1.25 4.75 6.82
CA VAL A 126 -0.08 4.21 6.53
C VAL A 126 -0.06 3.27 5.32
N TYR A 127 0.70 3.62 4.27
CA TYR A 127 0.90 2.72 3.12
C TYR A 127 1.49 1.37 3.52
N LYS A 128 2.50 1.36 4.41
CA LYS A 128 3.09 0.10 4.90
C LYS A 128 2.08 -0.79 5.62
N TRP A 129 1.13 -0.20 6.34
CA TRP A 129 0.05 -0.95 6.98
C TRP A 129 -0.92 -1.55 5.97
N LEU A 130 -1.28 -0.79 4.93
CA LEU A 130 -2.15 -1.27 3.86
C LEU A 130 -1.52 -2.37 3.02
N THR A 131 -0.21 -2.33 2.83
CA THR A 131 0.54 -3.35 2.08
C THR A 131 0.99 -4.52 2.94
N GLY A 132 0.73 -4.51 4.25
CA GLY A 132 1.15 -5.57 5.18
C GLY A 132 2.66 -5.62 5.40
N VAL A 133 3.40 -4.58 5.01
CA VAL A 133 4.87 -4.47 5.20
C VAL A 133 5.22 -4.21 6.66
N SER A 134 4.30 -3.62 7.42
CA SER A 134 4.43 -3.46 8.87
C SER A 134 3.02 -3.38 9.48
N SER A 135 2.91 -3.63 10.78
CA SER A 135 1.65 -3.41 11.51
C SER A 135 1.69 -2.10 12.32
N PRO A 136 0.56 -1.40 12.47
CA PRO A 136 0.46 -0.32 13.44
C PRO A 136 0.67 -0.88 14.86
N ASN A 137 1.31 -0.07 15.71
CA ASN A 137 1.39 -0.37 17.14
C ASN A 137 0.03 -0.10 17.83
N LYS A 138 -0.11 -0.49 19.10
CA LYS A 138 -1.35 -0.33 19.88
C LYS A 138 -1.93 1.09 19.84
N ASP A 139 -1.08 2.10 19.96
CA ASP A 139 -1.49 3.52 19.92
C ASP A 139 -2.05 3.91 18.55
N ASN A 140 -1.33 3.58 17.48
CA ASN A 140 -1.75 3.88 16.11
C ASN A 140 -3.03 3.12 15.72
N THR A 141 -3.19 1.87 16.18
CA THR A 141 -4.42 1.11 15.98
C THR A 141 -5.60 1.76 16.70
N ALA A 142 -5.42 2.23 17.93
CA ALA A 142 -6.45 2.96 18.67
C ALA A 142 -6.85 4.26 17.97
N LYS A 143 -5.87 5.02 17.44
CA LYS A 143 -6.13 6.24 16.68
C LYS A 143 -6.88 5.97 15.37
N LEU A 144 -6.54 4.89 14.65
CA LEU A 144 -7.29 4.46 13.47
C LEU A 144 -8.74 4.09 13.83
N ALA A 145 -8.94 3.34 14.91
CA ALA A 145 -10.26 2.96 15.38
C ALA A 145 -11.13 4.19 15.69
N ALA A 146 -10.56 5.16 16.41
CA ALA A 146 -11.22 6.43 16.71
C ALA A 146 -11.53 7.25 15.44
N LEU A 147 -10.60 7.31 14.48
CA LEU A 147 -10.78 8.04 13.23
C LEU A 147 -11.97 7.53 12.40
N PHE A 148 -12.15 6.20 12.35
CA PHE A 148 -13.24 5.57 11.62
C PHE A 148 -14.48 5.29 12.48
N ASN A 149 -14.46 5.71 13.75
CA ASN A 149 -15.53 5.47 14.72
C ASN A 149 -15.93 3.99 14.85
N ILE A 150 -14.93 3.12 15.01
CA ILE A 150 -15.08 1.66 15.18
C ILE A 150 -14.34 1.17 16.43
N SER A 151 -14.63 -0.06 16.87
CA SER A 151 -13.80 -0.74 17.88
C SER A 151 -12.43 -1.13 17.30
N VAL A 152 -11.39 -1.12 18.14
CA VAL A 152 -10.05 -1.63 17.82
C VAL A 152 -10.11 -3.08 17.34
N ASP A 153 -11.03 -3.88 17.90
CA ASP A 153 -11.23 -5.29 17.52
C ASP A 153 -11.67 -5.50 16.07
N TYR A 154 -12.16 -4.47 15.38
CA TYR A 154 -12.44 -4.59 13.95
C TYR A 154 -11.17 -4.45 13.10
N LEU A 155 -10.16 -3.75 13.60
CA LEU A 155 -8.87 -3.53 12.94
C LEU A 155 -7.85 -4.64 13.25
N THR A 156 -8.06 -5.42 14.30
CA THR A 156 -7.17 -6.49 14.75
C THR A 156 -7.92 -7.81 14.82
N ASP A 157 -7.31 -8.94 14.49
CA ASP A 157 -7.93 -10.27 14.69
C ASP A 157 -8.01 -10.67 16.19
N SER A 158 -8.26 -9.72 17.09
CA SER A 158 -8.37 -9.96 18.54
C SER A 158 -9.63 -10.72 18.94
N SER A 159 -10.51 -11.09 18.01
CA SER A 159 -11.45 -12.19 18.20
C SER A 159 -12.25 -12.47 16.92
N THR A 160 -12.29 -13.73 16.47
CA THR A 160 -13.54 -14.50 16.27
C THR A 160 -13.36 -15.82 15.52
N ILE A 161 -12.38 -15.97 14.62
CA ILE A 161 -12.20 -17.22 13.84
C ILE A 161 -11.18 -18.16 14.48
N SER A 162 -10.12 -17.61 15.07
CA SER A 162 -9.01 -18.38 15.65
C SER A 162 -9.37 -19.17 16.91
N ASP A 163 -10.47 -18.81 17.57
CA ASP A 163 -10.93 -19.42 18.83
C ASP A 163 -12.11 -20.39 18.63
N LEU A 164 -12.45 -20.74 17.38
CA LEU A 164 -13.56 -21.64 17.11
C LEU A 164 -13.12 -23.08 17.28
N THR A 165 -13.93 -23.85 18.00
CA THR A 165 -13.74 -25.30 18.06
C THR A 165 -13.90 -25.92 16.66
N PRO A 166 -13.37 -27.13 16.43
CA PRO A 166 -13.57 -27.83 15.15
C PRO A 166 -15.06 -27.98 14.76
N GLN A 167 -15.95 -28.15 15.74
CA GLN A 167 -17.40 -28.22 15.54
C GLN A 167 -17.98 -26.87 15.09
N GLN A 168 -17.56 -25.78 15.74
CA GLN A 168 -17.97 -24.42 15.38
C GLN A 168 -17.49 -24.03 13.96
N THR A 169 -16.28 -24.46 13.59
CA THR A 169 -15.70 -24.25 12.25
C THR A 169 -16.48 -24.99 11.16
N GLN A 170 -16.98 -26.19 11.46
CA GLN A 170 -17.77 -26.98 10.52
C GLN A 170 -19.12 -26.33 10.20
N ILE A 171 -19.76 -25.72 11.20
CA ILE A 171 -21.02 -24.99 11.04
C ILE A 171 -20.82 -23.74 10.16
N LEU A 172 -19.75 -22.98 10.38
CA LEU A 172 -19.46 -21.80 9.57
C LEU A 172 -19.20 -22.14 8.09
N LYS A 173 -18.52 -23.26 7.81
CA LYS A 173 -18.22 -23.70 6.43
C LYS A 173 -19.47 -24.12 5.64
N ALA A 174 -20.57 -24.43 6.33
CA ALA A 174 -21.84 -24.78 5.73
C ALA A 174 -22.71 -23.56 5.37
N LEU A 175 -22.28 -22.34 5.74
CA LEU A 175 -23.04 -21.13 5.51
C LEU A 175 -22.89 -20.60 4.08
N PRO A 176 -23.92 -19.88 3.57
CA PRO A 176 -23.84 -19.20 2.28
C PRO A 176 -22.67 -18.20 2.22
N LYS A 177 -22.04 -18.08 1.05
CA LYS A 177 -20.86 -17.22 0.84
C LYS A 177 -21.20 -15.73 0.68
N ASP A 178 -22.48 -15.41 0.51
CA ASP A 178 -23.03 -14.08 0.27
C ASP A 178 -23.45 -13.34 1.56
N LEU A 179 -23.05 -13.87 2.73
CA LEU A 179 -23.30 -13.22 4.01
C LEU A 179 -22.51 -11.92 4.15
N THR A 180 -23.19 -10.90 4.65
CA THR A 180 -22.55 -9.65 5.08
C THR A 180 -21.70 -9.89 6.33
N ASN A 181 -20.67 -9.06 6.53
CA ASN A 181 -19.81 -9.14 7.71
C ASN A 181 -20.61 -9.05 9.03
N GLN A 182 -21.66 -8.23 9.08
CA GLN A 182 -22.55 -8.13 10.24
C GLN A 182 -23.29 -9.44 10.52
N GLN A 183 -23.81 -10.10 9.48
CA GLN A 183 -24.46 -11.40 9.62
C GLN A 183 -23.47 -12.48 10.09
N VAL A 184 -22.25 -12.49 9.56
CA VAL A 184 -21.20 -13.42 10.00
C VAL A 184 -20.89 -13.25 11.49
N THR A 185 -20.78 -12.01 11.98
CA THR A 185 -20.56 -11.74 13.41
C THR A 185 -21.70 -12.22 14.28
N LEU A 186 -22.95 -11.96 13.90
CA LEU A 186 -24.13 -12.43 14.65
C LEU A 186 -24.16 -13.96 14.72
N ILE A 187 -23.88 -14.63 13.60
CA ILE A 187 -23.84 -16.09 13.53
C ILE A 187 -22.72 -16.66 14.39
N ILE A 188 -21.50 -16.09 14.34
CA ILE A 188 -20.40 -16.51 15.21
C ILE A 188 -20.78 -16.33 16.69
N SER A 189 -21.39 -15.20 17.05
CA SER A 189 -21.80 -14.92 18.44
C SER A 189 -22.86 -15.93 18.93
N LEU A 190 -23.80 -16.31 18.06
CA LEU A 190 -24.82 -17.31 18.35
C LEU A 190 -24.20 -18.71 18.49
N ILE A 191 -23.30 -19.08 17.60
CA ILE A 191 -22.59 -20.38 17.62
C ILE A 191 -21.80 -20.54 18.92
N LYS A 192 -21.09 -19.50 19.35
CA LYS A 192 -20.39 -19.49 20.64
C LYS A 192 -21.36 -19.61 21.81
N SER A 193 -22.39 -18.75 21.85
CA SER A 193 -23.39 -18.77 22.92
C SER A 193 -24.14 -20.10 23.05
N VAL A 194 -24.45 -20.80 21.96
CA VAL A 194 -25.21 -22.06 22.00
C VAL A 194 -24.32 -23.23 22.41
N LEU A 195 -23.05 -23.24 21.98
CA LEU A 195 -22.14 -24.37 22.21
C LEU A 195 -21.33 -24.22 23.51
N ASP A 196 -21.07 -23.00 23.98
CA ASP A 196 -20.42 -22.78 25.28
C ASP A 196 -21.34 -23.15 26.46
N ASN A 197 -22.66 -23.18 26.25
CA ASN A 197 -23.66 -23.62 27.23
C ASN A 197 -23.87 -25.15 27.31
N THR A 198 -23.03 -25.94 26.63
CA THR A 198 -23.15 -27.42 26.59
C THR A 198 -22.11 -28.17 27.45
N ASN A 199 -21.42 -27.47 28.35
CA ASN A 199 -20.55 -28.05 29.39
C ASN A 199 -21.11 -27.84 30.79
#